data_AF-M6GGG6-F1
#
_entry.id   AF-M6GGG6-F1
#
_cell.length_a   1.000
_cell.length_b   1.000
_cell.length_c   1.000
_cell.angle_alpha   90.00
_cell.angle_beta   90.00
_cell.angle_gamma   90.00
#
_symmetry.space_group_name_H-M   'P 1'
#
loop_
_entity.id
_entity.type
_entity.pdbx_description
1 polymer ?
#
loop_
_entity_poly.entity_id
_entity_poly.type
_entity_poly.pdbx_seq_one_letter_code
_entity_poly.pdbx_strand_id
1 'polypeptide(L)'
;MEGTAHVNMALIIKFMNNYFFEPNSSLPVVPKIDDFKNDDFLFNQGTTSKGFEKITFRDYNEVYSNIDLPNVQIFRKQIAVLKEFLKSTPPDSKQSKDLDFMLILGELFTLVAYGQLLIENAAIEKVDNDLLDQIFDFMVRDCSKYALQLYSKRSSTKEQMEKCLAMIFKPAENEELFNRVCAKVYSYKDAYEMAP
;
A
#
# COMPACT_ATOMS: atom_id res chain seq x y z
N MET A 1 -8.57 21.60 -0.02
CA MET A 1 -7.74 20.39 -0.22
C MET A 1 -8.36 19.13 0.37
N GLU A 2 -9.26 19.23 1.36
CA GLU A 2 -9.96 18.07 1.94
C GLU A 2 -10.95 17.42 0.93
N GLY A 3 -11.74 18.21 0.20
CA GLY A 3 -12.66 17.70 -0.83
C GLY A 3 -12.00 16.92 -1.98
N THR A 4 -10.75 17.24 -2.33
CA THR A 4 -9.99 16.51 -3.37
C THR A 4 -9.46 15.17 -2.87
N ALA A 5 -9.10 15.06 -1.59
CA ALA A 5 -8.66 13.79 -1.01
C ALA A 5 -9.81 12.77 -0.99
N HIS A 6 -11.01 13.17 -0.55
CA HIS A 6 -12.18 12.29 -0.50
C HIS A 6 -12.63 11.79 -1.88
N VAL A 7 -12.64 12.67 -2.90
CA VAL A 7 -12.97 12.29 -4.28
C VAL A 7 -11.93 11.31 -4.85
N ASN A 8 -10.65 11.53 -4.58
CA ASN A 8 -9.58 10.63 -5.01
C ASN A 8 -9.67 9.27 -4.32
N MET A 9 -10.04 9.22 -3.04
CA MET A 9 -10.14 7.95 -2.30
C MET A 9 -11.33 7.10 -2.75
N ALA A 10 -12.47 7.73 -3.10
CA ALA A 10 -13.58 7.03 -3.73
C ALA A 10 -13.21 6.43 -5.09
N LEU A 11 -12.27 7.04 -5.84
CA LEU A 11 -11.74 6.48 -7.07
C LEU A 11 -10.80 5.30 -6.79
N ILE A 12 -9.93 5.42 -5.79
CA ILE A 12 -8.95 4.38 -5.43
C ILE A 12 -9.65 3.06 -5.08
N ILE A 13 -10.75 3.11 -4.32
CA ILE A 13 -11.51 1.92 -3.91
C ILE A 13 -12.06 1.14 -5.11
N LYS A 14 -12.30 1.79 -6.26
CA LYS A 14 -12.77 1.11 -7.48
C LYS A 14 -11.73 0.11 -8.01
N PHE A 15 -10.45 0.30 -7.71
CA PHE A 15 -9.37 -0.61 -8.12
C PHE A 15 -9.21 -1.80 -7.18
N MET A 16 -9.73 -1.70 -5.95
CA MET A 16 -9.46 -2.66 -4.88
C MET A 16 -9.89 -4.09 -5.24
N ASN A 17 -11.05 -4.26 -5.88
CA ASN A 17 -11.51 -5.58 -6.31
C ASN A 17 -10.53 -6.22 -7.30
N ASN A 18 -10.22 -5.50 -8.37
CA ASN A 18 -9.36 -6.02 -9.44
C ASN A 18 -7.93 -6.25 -8.94
N TYR A 19 -7.44 -5.40 -8.04
CA TYR A 19 -6.11 -5.54 -7.45
C TYR A 19 -6.00 -6.78 -6.55
N PHE A 20 -6.96 -7.05 -5.66
CA PHE A 20 -6.86 -8.15 -4.70
C PHE A 20 -7.37 -9.50 -5.19
N PHE A 21 -8.35 -9.49 -6.09
CA PHE A 21 -9.16 -10.67 -6.42
C PHE A 21 -9.19 -11.04 -7.90
N GLU A 22 -8.80 -10.15 -8.81
CA GLU A 22 -8.79 -10.41 -10.26
C GLU A 22 -7.41 -10.08 -10.90
N PRO A 23 -6.33 -10.75 -10.46
CA PRO A 23 -5.02 -10.51 -11.03
C PRO A 23 -4.97 -10.92 -12.50
N ASN A 24 -4.26 -10.15 -13.31
CA ASN A 24 -4.04 -10.38 -14.72
C ASN A 24 -2.57 -10.71 -14.99
N SER A 25 -2.26 -12.00 -15.07
CA SER A 25 -0.91 -12.53 -15.33
C SER A 25 -0.40 -12.26 -16.75
N SER A 26 -1.25 -11.79 -17.67
CA SER A 26 -0.83 -11.42 -19.02
C SER A 26 -0.14 -10.05 -19.10
N LEU A 27 -0.20 -9.25 -18.02
CA LEU A 27 0.40 -7.92 -17.99
C LEU A 27 1.95 -7.99 -17.88
N PRO A 28 2.69 -7.30 -18.75
CA PRO A 28 4.15 -7.39 -18.83
C PRO A 28 4.83 -6.66 -17.68
N VAL A 29 5.93 -7.19 -17.14
CA VAL A 29 6.77 -6.49 -16.16
C VAL A 29 7.23 -5.16 -16.75
N VAL A 30 6.91 -4.07 -16.07
CA VAL A 30 7.25 -2.73 -16.52
C VAL A 30 8.64 -2.39 -15.96
N PRO A 31 9.66 -2.17 -16.82
CA PRO A 31 10.97 -1.75 -16.35
C PRO A 31 10.97 -0.28 -15.93
N LYS A 32 12.09 0.21 -15.39
CA LYS A 32 12.32 1.65 -15.27
C LYS A 32 12.22 2.30 -16.65
N ILE A 33 11.43 3.35 -16.75
CA ILE A 33 11.31 4.19 -17.96
C ILE A 33 12.07 5.48 -17.68
N ASP A 34 13.27 5.60 -18.24
CA ASP A 34 14.14 6.78 -18.14
C ASP A 34 14.63 7.28 -19.51
N ASP A 35 13.96 6.85 -20.58
CA ASP A 35 14.26 7.27 -21.94
C ASP A 35 13.61 8.62 -22.30
N PHE A 36 14.22 9.33 -23.25
CA PHE A 36 13.72 10.62 -23.74
C PHE A 36 12.64 10.46 -24.82
N LYS A 37 11.78 9.45 -24.72
CA LYS A 37 10.70 9.26 -25.68
C LYS A 37 9.51 10.14 -25.34
N ASN A 38 8.74 10.46 -26.38
CA ASN A 38 7.52 11.23 -26.22
C ASN A 38 6.47 10.40 -25.48
N ASP A 39 5.96 10.93 -24.37
CA ASP A 39 4.81 10.36 -23.66
C ASP A 39 3.51 10.98 -24.21
N ASP A 40 3.18 10.64 -25.46
CA ASP A 40 1.95 11.10 -26.12
C ASP A 40 0.68 10.69 -25.37
N PHE A 41 0.77 9.67 -24.50
CA PHE A 41 -0.36 9.24 -23.70
C PHE A 41 -0.76 10.31 -22.67
N LEU A 42 0.20 11.10 -22.15
CA LEU A 42 -0.08 12.23 -21.26
C LEU A 42 -1.12 13.19 -21.84
N PHE A 43 -1.09 13.42 -23.16
CA PHE A 43 -2.00 14.32 -23.87
C PHE A 43 -3.20 13.60 -24.51
N ASN A 44 -3.12 12.28 -24.69
CA ASN A 44 -4.16 11.45 -25.30
C ASN A 44 -4.86 10.54 -24.28
N GLN A 45 -5.05 11.03 -23.05
CA GLN A 45 -5.77 10.30 -22.01
C GLN A 45 -7.23 10.06 -22.44
N GLY A 46 -7.72 8.83 -22.24
CA GLY A 46 -9.11 8.48 -22.49
C GLY A 46 -10.09 9.24 -21.57
N THR A 47 -11.41 9.04 -21.78
CA THR A 47 -12.41 9.70 -20.93
C THR A 47 -12.29 9.26 -19.47
N THR A 48 -12.08 10.23 -18.57
CA THR A 48 -11.75 10.00 -17.15
C THR A 48 -12.91 9.51 -16.29
N SER A 49 -14.10 9.30 -16.83
CA SER A 49 -15.31 8.95 -16.07
C SER A 49 -15.84 7.54 -16.31
N LYS A 50 -15.31 6.81 -17.30
CA LYS A 50 -15.78 5.46 -17.67
C LYS A 50 -14.60 4.50 -17.84
N GLY A 51 -14.63 3.35 -17.17
CA GLY A 51 -13.67 2.27 -17.39
C GLY A 51 -12.60 2.08 -16.32
N PHE A 52 -12.67 2.76 -15.17
CA PHE A 52 -11.79 2.43 -14.03
C PHE A 52 -11.97 0.99 -13.57
N GLU A 53 -13.21 0.46 -13.62
CA GLU A 53 -13.47 -0.95 -13.33
C GLU A 53 -12.83 -1.94 -14.32
N LYS A 54 -12.31 -1.48 -15.46
CA LYS A 54 -11.60 -2.33 -16.45
C LYS A 54 -10.09 -2.37 -16.22
N ILE A 55 -9.56 -1.53 -15.34
CA ILE A 55 -8.13 -1.51 -15.04
C ILE A 55 -7.81 -2.74 -14.22
N THR A 56 -6.87 -3.53 -14.71
CA THR A 56 -6.40 -4.78 -14.07
C THR A 56 -4.95 -4.62 -13.65
N PHE A 57 -4.51 -5.46 -12.72
CA PHE A 57 -3.18 -5.40 -12.12
C PHE A 57 -2.55 -6.79 -12.16
N ARG A 58 -1.21 -6.86 -12.13
CA ARG A 58 -0.54 -8.13 -11.83
C ARG A 58 -0.86 -8.58 -10.40
N ASP A 59 -0.60 -9.87 -10.12
CA ASP A 59 -0.72 -10.37 -8.76
C ASP A 59 0.35 -9.74 -7.86
N TYR A 60 -0.09 -8.88 -6.94
CA TYR A 60 0.78 -8.24 -5.96
C TYR A 60 1.52 -9.28 -5.09
N ASN A 61 0.95 -10.49 -4.88
CA ASN A 61 1.58 -11.52 -4.05
C ASN A 61 2.92 -11.99 -4.63
N GLU A 62 3.12 -11.92 -5.95
CA GLU A 62 4.40 -12.27 -6.58
C GLU A 62 5.53 -11.37 -6.04
N VAL A 63 5.28 -10.07 -5.94
CA VAL A 63 6.24 -9.08 -5.45
C VAL A 63 6.56 -9.31 -3.98
N TYR A 64 5.53 -9.44 -3.13
CA TYR A 64 5.71 -9.64 -1.70
C TYR A 64 6.34 -11.00 -1.36
N SER A 65 6.17 -12.02 -2.20
CA SER A 65 6.75 -13.35 -1.96
C SER A 65 8.24 -13.43 -2.29
N ASN A 66 8.76 -12.50 -3.09
CA ASN A 66 10.17 -12.46 -3.49
C ASN A 66 11.09 -11.81 -2.46
N ILE A 67 10.55 -11.27 -1.37
CA ILE A 67 11.30 -10.62 -0.30
C ILE A 67 11.12 -11.38 1.01
N ASP A 68 12.24 -11.67 1.67
CA ASP A 68 12.24 -12.31 2.98
C ASP A 68 12.79 -11.35 4.05
N LEU A 69 11.96 -10.41 4.45
CA LEU A 69 12.25 -9.44 5.52
C LEU A 69 11.20 -9.54 6.63
N PRO A 70 11.59 -9.47 7.92
CA PRO A 70 10.67 -9.68 9.04
C PRO A 70 9.41 -8.83 9.00
N ASN A 71 9.52 -7.52 8.75
CA ASN A 71 8.37 -6.63 8.72
C ASN A 71 7.52 -6.83 7.46
N VAL A 72 8.12 -7.21 6.33
CA VAL A 72 7.39 -7.59 5.12
C VAL A 72 6.54 -8.83 5.38
N GLN A 73 7.07 -9.86 6.08
CA GLN A 73 6.28 -11.05 6.41
C GLN A 73 5.10 -10.74 7.36
N ILE A 74 5.29 -9.83 8.32
CA ILE A 74 4.21 -9.37 9.19
C ILE A 74 3.15 -8.64 8.38
N PHE A 75 3.57 -7.71 7.50
CA PHE A 75 2.66 -6.96 6.65
C PHE A 75 1.87 -7.87 5.70
N ARG A 76 2.48 -8.92 5.15
CA ARG A 76 1.79 -9.96 4.36
C ARG A 76 0.66 -10.65 5.12
N LYS A 77 0.84 -10.90 6.43
CA LYS A 77 -0.22 -11.45 7.29
C LYS A 77 -1.37 -10.44 7.44
N GLN A 78 -1.06 -9.15 7.61
CA GLN A 78 -2.09 -8.10 7.65
C GLN A 78 -2.87 -8.01 6.34
N ILE A 79 -2.19 -8.09 5.20
CA ILE A 79 -2.83 -8.12 3.86
C ILE A 79 -3.78 -9.32 3.75
N ALA A 80 -3.36 -10.50 4.22
CA ALA A 80 -4.22 -11.68 4.21
C ALA A 80 -5.50 -11.49 5.03
N VAL A 81 -5.38 -10.90 6.23
CA VAL A 81 -6.55 -10.56 7.07
C VAL A 81 -7.43 -9.49 6.41
N LEU A 82 -6.85 -8.48 5.76
CA LEU A 82 -7.59 -7.46 5.01
C LEU A 82 -8.39 -8.08 3.85
N LYS A 83 -7.79 -9.02 3.11
CA LYS A 83 -8.51 -9.75 2.05
C LYS A 83 -9.65 -10.58 2.62
N GLU A 84 -9.44 -11.22 3.76
CA GLU A 84 -10.50 -11.95 4.43
C GLU A 84 -11.62 -11.02 4.87
N PHE A 85 -11.30 -9.89 5.51
CA PHE A 85 -12.26 -8.83 5.88
C PHE A 85 -13.12 -8.42 4.68
N LEU A 86 -12.49 -8.11 3.54
CA LEU A 86 -13.19 -7.69 2.32
C LEU A 86 -14.09 -8.80 1.74
N LYS A 87 -13.73 -10.07 1.91
CA LYS A 87 -14.48 -11.21 1.38
C LYS A 87 -15.63 -11.65 2.29
N SER A 88 -15.39 -11.73 3.60
CA SER A 88 -16.35 -12.27 4.56
C SER A 88 -17.26 -11.21 5.16
N THR A 89 -16.75 -9.98 5.30
CA THR A 89 -17.44 -8.89 6.00
C THR A 89 -17.32 -7.58 5.22
N PRO A 90 -17.68 -7.57 3.92
CA PRO A 90 -17.55 -6.37 3.09
C PRO A 90 -18.39 -5.21 3.68
N PRO A 91 -18.03 -3.96 3.37
CA PRO A 91 -18.84 -2.81 3.77
C PRO A 91 -20.27 -2.93 3.22
N ASP A 92 -21.28 -2.70 4.06
CA ASP A 92 -22.68 -2.71 3.63
C ASP A 92 -23.04 -1.45 2.81
N SER A 93 -24.29 -1.35 2.33
CA SER A 93 -24.73 -0.19 1.54
C SER A 93 -24.70 1.14 2.30
N LYS A 94 -24.79 1.14 3.63
CA LYS A 94 -24.70 2.37 4.45
C LYS A 94 -23.24 2.75 4.65
N GLN A 95 -22.39 1.79 4.99
CA GLN A 95 -20.95 1.96 5.14
C GLN A 95 -20.29 2.39 3.83
N SER A 96 -20.72 1.85 2.69
CA SER A 96 -20.23 2.25 1.37
C SER A 96 -20.54 3.71 1.00
N LYS A 97 -21.54 4.32 1.65
CA LYS A 97 -21.89 5.73 1.50
C LYS A 97 -21.28 6.61 2.60
N ASP A 98 -20.71 6.00 3.64
CA ASP A 98 -20.00 6.67 4.71
C ASP A 98 -18.56 6.95 4.24
N LEU A 99 -18.32 8.21 3.89
CA LEU A 99 -17.03 8.64 3.36
C LEU A 99 -15.87 8.39 4.33
N ASP A 100 -16.10 8.50 5.64
CA ASP A 100 -15.04 8.30 6.61
C ASP A 100 -14.69 6.81 6.75
N PHE A 101 -15.69 5.93 6.67
CA PHE A 101 -15.47 4.47 6.68
C PHE A 101 -14.68 4.05 5.44
N MET A 102 -15.12 4.53 4.28
CA MET A 102 -14.47 4.22 3.00
C MET A 102 -13.07 4.83 2.90
N LEU A 103 -12.83 6.00 3.50
CA LEU A 103 -11.51 6.63 3.57
C LEU A 103 -10.50 5.69 4.26
N ILE A 104 -10.85 5.17 5.44
CA ILE A 104 -9.97 4.26 6.21
C ILE A 104 -9.70 2.97 5.42
N LEU A 105 -10.72 2.43 4.75
CA LEU A 105 -10.55 1.23 3.93
C LEU A 105 -9.64 1.50 2.72
N GLY A 106 -9.77 2.68 2.12
CA GLY A 106 -8.88 3.14 1.08
C GLY A 106 -7.44 3.30 1.58
N GLU A 107 -7.23 3.82 2.78
CA GLU A 107 -5.88 3.95 3.39
C GLU A 107 -5.24 2.58 3.63
N LEU A 108 -6.00 1.60 4.12
CA LEU A 108 -5.54 0.22 4.24
C LEU A 108 -5.13 -0.36 2.88
N PHE A 109 -5.95 -0.14 1.85
CA PHE A 109 -5.66 -0.61 0.50
C PHE A 109 -4.43 0.08 -0.11
N THR A 110 -4.29 1.39 0.01
CA THR A 110 -3.15 2.13 -0.55
C THR A 110 -1.84 1.72 0.09
N LEU A 111 -1.81 1.41 1.39
CA LEU A 111 -0.60 0.84 2.02
C LEU A 111 -0.13 -0.43 1.30
N VAL A 112 -1.04 -1.30 0.87
CA VAL A 112 -0.67 -2.52 0.14
C VAL A 112 -0.11 -2.20 -1.25
N ALA A 113 -0.77 -1.29 -1.98
CA ALA A 113 -0.31 -0.87 -3.30
C ALA A 113 1.06 -0.18 -3.22
N TYR A 114 1.25 0.72 -2.26
CA TYR A 114 2.54 1.38 -2.03
C TYR A 114 3.63 0.41 -1.58
N GLY A 115 3.31 -0.56 -0.72
CA GLY A 115 4.29 -1.57 -0.31
C GLY A 115 4.78 -2.41 -1.50
N GLN A 116 3.91 -2.73 -2.46
CA GLN A 116 4.33 -3.38 -3.71
C GLN A 116 5.31 -2.48 -4.47
N LEU A 117 4.96 -1.22 -4.70
CA LEU A 117 5.80 -0.26 -5.43
C LEU A 117 7.15 -0.02 -4.73
N LEU A 118 7.17 0.01 -3.40
CA LEU A 118 8.40 0.15 -2.62
C LEU A 118 9.34 -1.04 -2.83
N ILE A 119 8.82 -2.27 -2.84
CA ILE A 119 9.62 -3.47 -3.12
C ILE A 119 10.15 -3.46 -4.56
N GLU A 120 9.29 -3.18 -5.54
CA GLU A 120 9.68 -3.12 -6.96
C GLU A 120 10.77 -2.05 -7.18
N ASN A 121 10.58 -0.85 -6.62
CA ASN A 121 11.53 0.24 -6.78
C ASN A 121 12.83 0.01 -5.99
N ALA A 122 12.77 -0.67 -4.84
CA ALA A 122 13.96 -1.05 -4.09
C ALA A 122 14.91 -1.93 -4.93
N ALA A 123 14.35 -2.84 -5.74
CA ALA A 123 15.15 -3.65 -6.66
C ALA A 123 15.78 -2.82 -7.79
N ILE A 124 15.05 -1.84 -8.34
CA ILE A 124 15.52 -0.95 -9.41
C ILE A 124 16.67 -0.05 -8.93
N GLU A 125 16.46 0.63 -7.80
CA GLU A 125 17.40 1.60 -7.24
C GLU A 125 18.47 0.95 -6.34
N LYS A 126 18.45 -0.39 -6.21
CA LYS A 126 19.37 -1.18 -5.37
C LYS A 126 19.38 -0.68 -3.92
N VAL A 127 18.19 -0.41 -3.38
CA VAL A 127 17.99 0.00 -2.00
C VAL A 127 18.35 -1.17 -1.07
N ASP A 128 19.04 -0.83 0.01
CA ASP A 128 19.49 -1.78 1.02
C ASP A 128 18.31 -2.38 1.80
N ASN A 129 18.40 -3.68 2.10
CA ASN A 129 17.36 -4.44 2.80
C ASN A 129 17.08 -3.89 4.20
N ASP A 130 18.11 -3.37 4.88
CA ASP A 130 17.94 -2.76 6.21
C ASP A 130 16.98 -1.56 6.15
N LEU A 131 17.11 -0.70 5.13
CA LEU A 131 16.22 0.44 4.94
C LEU A 131 14.81 -0.01 4.53
N LEU A 132 14.72 -1.00 3.64
CA LEU A 132 13.43 -1.54 3.21
C LEU A 132 12.65 -2.14 4.39
N ASP A 133 13.29 -2.96 5.23
CA ASP A 133 12.65 -3.55 6.42
C ASP A 133 12.21 -2.46 7.42
N GLN A 134 13.03 -1.40 7.59
CA GLN A 134 12.69 -0.25 8.44
C GLN A 134 11.52 0.58 7.91
N ILE A 135 11.34 0.64 6.58
CA ILE A 135 10.14 1.24 5.97
C ILE A 135 8.90 0.40 6.31
N PHE A 136 9.00 -0.93 6.16
CA PHE A 136 7.89 -1.83 6.47
C PHE A 136 7.52 -1.85 7.96
N ASP A 137 8.45 -1.56 8.87
CA ASP A 137 8.13 -1.37 10.29
C ASP A 137 7.04 -0.30 10.52
N PHE A 138 7.13 0.87 9.88
CA PHE A 138 6.07 1.88 10.03
C PHE A 138 4.81 1.52 9.22
N MET A 139 4.95 0.84 8.07
CA MET A 139 3.77 0.36 7.31
C MET A 139 2.91 -0.62 8.12
N VAL A 140 3.52 -1.51 8.91
CA VAL A 140 2.82 -2.42 9.84
C VAL A 140 2.06 -1.63 10.92
N ARG A 141 2.69 -0.58 11.44
CA ARG A 141 2.10 0.31 12.46
C ARG A 141 0.94 1.11 11.89
N ASP A 142 1.07 1.66 10.69
CA ASP A 142 0.02 2.41 10.02
C ASP A 142 -1.17 1.51 9.66
N CYS A 143 -0.93 0.29 9.16
CA CYS A 143 -1.98 -0.68 8.92
C CYS A 143 -2.76 -1.00 10.21
N SER A 144 -2.04 -1.23 11.31
CA SER A 144 -2.64 -1.47 12.63
C SER A 144 -3.43 -0.25 13.14
N LYS A 145 -2.93 0.96 12.93
CA LYS A 145 -3.62 2.21 13.27
C LYS A 145 -4.93 2.34 12.51
N TYR A 146 -4.93 2.11 11.20
CA TYR A 146 -6.14 2.18 10.39
C TYR A 146 -7.14 1.06 10.72
N ALA A 147 -6.67 -0.15 10.99
CA ALA A 147 -7.50 -1.24 11.49
C ALA A 147 -8.20 -0.88 12.81
N LEU A 148 -7.49 -0.24 13.74
CA LEU A 148 -8.06 0.23 15.00
C LEU A 148 -9.08 1.37 14.80
N GLN A 149 -8.83 2.28 13.86
CA GLN A 149 -9.80 3.33 13.51
C GLN A 149 -11.08 2.73 12.93
N LEU A 150 -10.95 1.73 12.05
CA LEU A 150 -12.08 1.01 11.47
C LEU A 150 -12.87 0.25 12.54
N TYR A 151 -12.18 -0.46 13.43
CA TYR A 151 -12.76 -1.11 14.61
C TYR A 151 -13.61 -0.14 15.45
N SER A 152 -13.12 1.11 15.59
CA SER A 152 -13.73 2.12 16.46
C SER A 152 -14.91 2.87 15.82
N LYS A 153 -15.22 2.63 14.54
CA LYS A 153 -16.37 3.27 13.88
C LYS A 153 -17.67 2.74 14.48
N ARG A 154 -18.61 3.66 14.75
CA ARG A 154 -19.96 3.31 15.26
C ARG A 154 -20.75 2.41 14.32
N SER A 155 -20.43 2.47 13.03
CA SER A 155 -21.05 1.69 11.97
C SER A 155 -20.46 0.28 11.84
N SER A 156 -19.34 -0.04 12.49
CA SER A 156 -18.69 -1.35 12.37
C SER A 156 -19.50 -2.47 13.03
N THR A 157 -19.64 -3.60 12.33
CA THR A 157 -20.30 -4.79 12.88
C THR A 157 -19.36 -5.58 13.79
N LYS A 158 -19.91 -6.52 14.57
CA LYS A 158 -19.09 -7.38 15.45
C LYS A 158 -18.08 -8.20 14.66
N GLU A 159 -18.50 -8.75 13.54
CA GLU A 159 -17.66 -9.58 12.66
C GLU A 159 -16.55 -8.72 12.03
N GLN A 160 -16.86 -7.50 11.60
CA GLN A 160 -15.86 -6.53 11.12
C GLN A 160 -14.86 -6.16 12.20
N MET A 161 -15.33 -5.93 13.43
CA MET A 161 -14.48 -5.61 14.58
C MET A 161 -13.49 -6.75 14.90
N GLU A 162 -13.94 -8.01 14.87
CA GLU A 162 -13.08 -9.18 15.08
C GLU A 162 -11.95 -9.23 14.04
N LYS A 163 -12.28 -9.01 12.77
CA LYS A 163 -11.28 -8.95 11.69
C LYS A 163 -10.34 -7.76 11.80
N CYS A 164 -10.82 -6.61 12.24
CA CYS A 164 -9.97 -5.44 12.50
C CYS A 164 -8.96 -5.73 13.61
N LEU A 165 -9.38 -6.36 14.72
CA LEU A 165 -8.46 -6.77 15.78
C LEU A 165 -7.43 -7.79 15.31
N ALA A 166 -7.85 -8.75 14.47
CA ALA A 166 -6.95 -9.73 13.87
C ALA A 166 -5.92 -9.11 12.89
N MET A 167 -6.14 -7.87 12.43
CA MET A 167 -5.24 -7.13 11.55
C MET A 167 -4.20 -6.29 12.31
N ILE A 168 -4.31 -6.19 13.64
CA ILE A 168 -3.39 -5.42 14.47
C ILE A 168 -2.17 -6.27 14.81
N PHE A 169 -1.00 -5.87 14.32
CA PHE A 169 0.27 -6.51 14.57
C PHE A 169 1.28 -5.50 15.11
N LYS A 170 2.25 -5.99 15.87
CA LYS A 170 3.47 -5.23 16.18
C LYS A 170 4.50 -5.51 15.08
N PRO A 171 5.27 -4.50 14.65
CA PRO A 171 6.43 -4.76 13.81
C PRO A 171 7.47 -5.59 14.58
N ALA A 172 8.39 -6.20 13.84
CA ALA A 172 9.50 -6.95 14.41
C ALA A 172 10.45 -5.99 15.14
N GLU A 173 10.66 -6.23 16.42
CA GLU A 173 11.59 -5.44 17.23
C GLU A 173 13.03 -5.72 16.79
N ASN A 174 13.74 -4.69 16.32
CA ASN A 174 15.14 -4.80 15.92
C ASN A 174 15.86 -3.45 16.10
N GLU A 175 16.30 -3.18 17.33
CA GLU A 175 17.00 -1.94 17.68
C GLU A 175 18.33 -1.79 16.94
N GLU A 176 19.03 -2.90 16.69
CA GLU A 176 20.30 -2.87 15.95
C GLU A 176 20.11 -2.41 14.50
N LEU A 177 19.07 -2.90 13.81
CA LEU A 177 18.71 -2.48 12.46
C LEU A 177 18.38 -0.98 12.42
N PHE A 178 17.56 -0.51 13.36
CA PHE A 178 17.25 0.92 13.49
C PHE A 178 18.52 1.76 13.65
N ASN A 179 19.43 1.36 14.54
CA ASN A 179 20.69 2.06 14.77
C ASN A 179 21.60 2.07 13.53
N ARG A 180 21.67 0.97 12.76
CA ARG A 180 22.43 0.93 11.49
C ARG A 180 21.86 1.90 10.46
N VAL A 181 20.53 1.93 10.30
CA VAL A 181 19.85 2.85 9.37
C VAL A 181 20.09 4.30 9.81
N CYS A 182 19.94 4.62 11.09
CA CYS A 182 20.23 5.96 11.62
C CYS A 182 21.69 6.38 11.36
N ALA A 183 22.66 5.51 11.66
CA ALA A 183 24.08 5.81 11.41
C ALA A 183 24.35 6.11 9.93
N LYS A 184 23.74 5.36 9.00
CA LYS A 184 23.82 5.61 7.55
C LYS A 184 23.25 6.98 7.18
N VAL A 185 22.08 7.35 7.70
CA VAL A 185 21.49 8.67 7.46
C VAL A 185 22.40 9.79 7.98
N TYR A 186 22.93 9.64 9.20
CA TYR A 186 23.84 10.63 9.77
C TYR A 186 25.16 10.76 8.99
N SER A 187 25.62 9.70 8.31
CA SER A 187 26.80 9.76 7.46
C SER A 187 26.66 10.68 6.24
N TYR A 188 25.42 11.00 5.83
CA TYR A 188 25.15 11.94 4.74
C TYR A 188 25.20 13.40 5.18
N LYS A 189 25.38 13.67 6.48
CA LYS A 189 25.55 15.03 6.98
C LYS A 189 26.78 15.65 6.32
N ASP A 190 26.59 16.85 5.76
CA ASP A 190 27.63 17.62 5.07
C ASP A 190 28.27 16.90 3.86
N ALA A 191 27.66 15.81 3.36
CA ALA A 191 28.18 15.02 2.25
C ALA A 191 27.86 15.60 0.86
N TYR A 192 26.90 16.52 0.77
CA TYR A 192 26.55 17.19 -0.47
C TYR A 192 27.42 18.42 -0.68
N GLU A 193 28.27 18.38 -1.70
CA GLU A 193 28.96 19.56 -2.25
C GLU A 193 28.36 19.86 -3.63
N MET A 194 27.99 21.12 -3.89
CA MET A 194 27.58 21.51 -5.24
C MET A 194 28.78 21.39 -6.18
N ALA A 195 28.58 20.78 -7.34
CA ALA A 195 29.55 20.86 -8.42
C ALA A 195 29.77 22.34 -8.78
N PRO A 196 31.03 22.82 -8.87
CA PRO A 196 31.34 24.22 -9.19
C PRO A 196 30.88 24.62 -10.58
#